data_AF-A0A357CVV8-F1
#
_entry.id   AF-A0A357CVV8-F1
#
_cell.length_a   1.000
_cell.length_b   1.000
_cell.length_c   1.000
_cell.angle_alpha   90.00
_cell.angle_beta   90.00
_cell.angle_gamma   90.00
#
_symmetry.space_group_name_H-M   'P 1'
#
loop_
_entity.id
_entity.type
_entity.pdbx_description
1 polymer ?
#
loop_
_entity_poly.entity_id
_entity_poly.type
_entity_poly.pdbx_seq_one_letter_code
_entity_poly.pdbx_strand_id
1 'polypeptide(L)' 'MAKFIPFDKLSKKKQRELMKKKRVTWGSFNPVTRKPDKPKAYKRTKKESRGFDESIDDGFFFAFLFSETI' A
#
# COMPACT_ATOMS: atom_id res chain seq x y z
N MET A 1 24.32 -39.57 1.67
CA MET A 1 23.66 -38.30 1.26
C MET A 1 22.58 -38.62 0.22
N ALA A 2 21.39 -38.06 0.35
CA ALA A 2 20.39 -38.19 -0.71
C ALA A 2 20.91 -37.48 -1.96
N LYS A 3 20.84 -38.15 -3.13
CA LYS A 3 21.25 -37.56 -4.40
C LYS A 3 20.34 -36.36 -4.70
N PHE A 4 20.94 -35.22 -5.06
CA PHE A 4 20.18 -34.05 -5.49
C PHE A 4 19.48 -34.36 -6.81
N ILE A 5 18.16 -34.20 -6.85
CA ILE A 5 17.35 -34.38 -8.04
C ILE A 5 16.76 -33.01 -8.40
N PRO A 6 17.04 -32.50 -9.62
CA PRO A 6 16.45 -31.25 -10.11
C PRO A 6 14.92 -31.30 -10.11
N PHE A 7 14.28 -30.15 -9.90
CA PHE A 7 12.82 -30.03 -9.79
C PHE A 7 12.08 -30.64 -11.00
N ASP A 8 12.57 -30.41 -12.21
CA ASP A 8 11.92 -30.85 -13.45
C ASP A 8 11.91 -32.37 -13.62
N LYS A 9 12.85 -33.06 -12.97
CA LYS A 9 13.01 -34.51 -13.02
C LYS A 9 12.22 -35.24 -11.92
N LEU A 10 11.54 -34.50 -11.04
CA LEU A 10 10.69 -35.09 -10.01
C LEU A 10 9.35 -35.54 -10.59
N SER A 11 8.81 -36.62 -10.04
CA SER A 11 7.42 -37.03 -10.32
C SER A 11 6.45 -35.87 -10.03
N LYS A 12 5.37 -35.76 -10.81
CA LYS A 12 4.31 -34.75 -10.62
C LYS A 12 3.80 -34.69 -9.18
N LYS A 13 3.71 -35.82 -8.47
CA LYS A 13 3.28 -35.90 -7.06
C LYS A 13 4.24 -35.14 -6.14
N LYS A 14 5.53 -35.45 -6.21
CA LYS A 14 6.55 -34.79 -5.36
C LYS A 14 6.70 -33.30 -5.68
N GLN A 15 6.58 -32.89 -6.94
CA GLN A 15 6.56 -31.45 -7.30
C GLN A 15 5.41 -30.72 -6.60
N ARG A 16 4.21 -31.31 -6.58
CA ARG A 16 3.04 -30.74 -5.86
C ARG A 16 3.29 -30.66 -4.36
N GLU A 17 3.89 -31.67 -3.75
CA GLU A 17 4.23 -31.64 -2.32
C GLU A 17 5.23 -30.52 -1.99
N LEU A 18 6.28 -30.35 -2.80
CA LEU A 18 7.23 -29.25 -2.65
C LEU A 18 6.55 -27.88 -2.83
N MET A 19 5.70 -27.72 -3.84
CA MET A 19 4.97 -26.49 -4.08
C MET A 19 3.94 -26.20 -2.98
N LYS A 20 3.33 -27.23 -2.37
CA LYS A 20 2.45 -27.09 -1.21
C LYS A 20 3.22 -26.60 0.02
N LYS A 21 4.45 -27.09 0.22
CA LYS A 21 5.36 -26.62 1.29
C LYS A 21 5.83 -25.18 1.06
N LYS A 22 6.09 -24.79 -0.20
CA LYS A 22 6.52 -23.42 -0.56
C LYS A 22 5.39 -22.40 -0.54
N ARG A 23 4.14 -22.83 -0.76
CA ARG A 23 3.00 -21.92 -0.77
C ARG A 23 2.77 -21.34 0.62
N VAL A 24 2.80 -20.02 0.69
CA VAL A 24 2.34 -19.26 1.86
C VAL A 24 0.82 -19.17 1.77
N THR A 25 0.14 -19.58 2.84
CA THR A 25 -1.28 -19.28 3.00
C THR A 25 -1.45 -17.79 3.25
N TRP A 26 -2.56 -17.20 2.84
CA TRP A 26 -2.90 -15.82 3.17
C TRP A 26 -3.00 -15.52 4.68
N GLY A 27 -2.83 -16.53 5.54
CA GLY A 27 -2.82 -16.39 7.00
C GLY A 27 -4.22 -16.08 7.50
N SER A 28 -4.35 -15.02 8.30
CA SER A 28 -5.65 -14.49 8.76
C SER A 28 -6.39 -13.69 7.68
N PHE A 29 -5.77 -13.43 6.53
CA PHE A 29 -6.38 -12.66 5.45
C PHE A 29 -7.19 -13.59 4.54
N ASN A 30 -8.50 -13.39 4.47
CA ASN A 30 -9.35 -14.09 3.51
C ASN A 30 -9.66 -13.16 2.32
N PRO A 31 -9.10 -13.41 1.11
CA PRO A 31 -9.33 -12.56 -0.06
C PRO A 31 -10.80 -12.57 -0.52
N VAL A 32 -11.59 -13.56 -0.11
CA VAL A 32 -13.02 -13.67 -0.48
C VAL A 32 -13.90 -12.76 0.37
N THR A 33 -13.51 -12.48 1.62
CA THR A 33 -14.35 -11.70 2.56
C THR A 33 -14.03 -10.21 2.57
N ARG A 34 -12.87 -9.77 2.07
CA ARG A 34 -12.61 -8.34 1.83
C ARG A 34 -13.16 -7.91 0.47
N LYS A 35 -14.48 -7.90 0.35
CA LYS A 35 -15.15 -7.20 -0.75
C LYS A 35 -15.26 -5.72 -0.40
N PRO A 36 -14.82 -4.78 -1.26
CA PRO A 36 -15.15 -3.37 -1.05
C PRO A 36 -16.67 -3.20 -1.16
N ASP A 37 -17.28 -2.33 -0.34
CA ASP A 37 -18.74 -2.17 -0.28
C ASP A 37 -19.38 -1.89 -1.65
N LYS A 38 -18.64 -1.26 -2.58
CA LYS A 38 -19.12 -0.93 -3.92
C LYS A 38 -18.00 -1.15 -4.96
N PRO A 39 -17.78 -2.38 -5.47
CA PRO A 39 -16.63 -2.71 -6.32
C PRO A 39 -16.65 -2.03 -7.70
N LYS A 40 -17.83 -1.61 -8.18
CA LYS A 40 -18.02 -0.98 -9.50
C LYS A 40 -18.39 0.50 -9.42
N ALA A 41 -18.66 1.02 -8.22
CA ALA A 41 -19.07 2.41 -8.09
C ALA A 41 -17.83 3.29 -7.97
N TYR A 42 -17.73 4.30 -8.82
CA TYR A 42 -16.74 5.35 -8.65
C TYR A 42 -17.04 6.14 -7.38
N LYS A 43 -16.28 5.91 -6.31
CA LYS A 43 -16.29 6.75 -5.11
C LYS A 43 -15.26 7.86 -5.31
N ARG A 44 -15.69 9.02 -5.78
CA ARG A 44 -14.86 10.23 -5.71
C ARG A 44 -14.81 10.60 -4.23
N THR A 45 -13.75 10.21 -3.52
CA THR A 45 -13.44 10.86 -2.25
C THR A 45 -13.26 12.32 -2.63
N LYS A 46 -14.21 13.18 -2.25
CA LYS A 46 -13.91 14.60 -2.10
C LYS A 46 -12.78 14.54 -1.09
N LYS A 47 -11.53 14.68 -1.54
CA LYS A 47 -10.45 15.04 -0.63
C LYS A 47 -11.08 16.22 0.09
N GLU A 48 -11.37 16.06 1.38
CA GLU A 48 -11.60 17.23 2.21
C GLU A 48 -10.53 18.18 1.76
N SER A 49 -10.96 19.35 1.25
CA SER A 49 -10.06 20.47 1.12
C SER A 49 -9.24 20.41 2.38
N ARG A 50 -7.94 20.06 2.26
CA ARG A 50 -7.04 20.28 3.38
C ARG A 50 -7.25 21.76 3.61
N GLY A 51 -8.02 22.07 4.65
CA GLY A 51 -8.10 23.41 5.16
C GLY A 51 -6.65 23.77 5.26
N PHE A 52 -6.26 24.75 4.46
CA PHE A 52 -5.11 25.53 4.81
C PHE A 52 -5.58 26.17 6.12
N ASP A 53 -5.28 25.45 7.20
CA ASP A 53 -5.59 25.86 8.55
C ASP A 53 -4.94 27.22 8.73
N GLU A 54 -5.74 28.14 9.20
CA GLU A 54 -5.44 29.55 9.38
C GLU A 54 -4.25 29.70 10.34
N SER A 55 -3.03 29.73 9.81
CA SER A 55 -1.88 30.44 10.39
C SER A 55 -0.60 30.10 9.63
N ILE A 56 -0.36 30.72 8.48
CA ILE A 56 1.02 30.94 8.01
C ILE A 56 1.20 32.45 7.87
N ASP A 57 1.70 33.03 8.97
CA ASP A 57 2.52 34.23 9.02
C ASP A 57 1.97 35.53 8.39
N ASP A 58 0.94 36.09 9.01
CA ASP A 58 0.65 37.53 8.96
C ASP A 58 1.80 38.38 9.57
N GLY A 59 2.88 37.77 10.07
CA GLY A 59 4.07 38.47 10.56
C GLY A 59 5.13 38.75 9.48
N PHE A 60 5.20 37.95 8.42
CA PHE A 60 6.28 38.07 7.43
C PHE A 60 5.99 39.11 6.34
N PHE A 61 4.71 39.38 6.06
CA PHE A 61 4.31 40.38 5.06
C PHE A 61 4.41 41.82 5.59
N PHE A 62 4.16 42.04 6.88
CA PHE A 62 4.28 43.38 7.50
C PHE A 62 5.73 43.79 7.81
N ALA A 63 6.63 42.83 8.05
CA ALA A 63 8.05 43.13 8.28
C ALA A 63 8.76 43.66 7.02
N PHE A 64 8.31 43.27 5.83
CA PHE A 64 8.90 43.69 4.56
C PHE A 64 8.44 45.10 4.12
N LEU A 65 7.20 45.49 4.45
CA LEU A 65 6.65 46.81 4.09
C LEU A 65 7.10 47.96 5.00
N PHE A 66 7.67 47.66 6.17
CA PHE A 66 8.14 48.67 7.14
C PHE A 66 9.67 48.80 7.21
N SER A 67 10.44 48.00 6.46
CA SER A 67 11.91 48.10 6.46
C SER A 67 12.49 49.07 5.42
N GLU A 68 11.66 49.70 4.58
CA GLU A 68 12.09 50.65 3.53
C GLU A 68 11.78 52.12 3.86
N THR A 69 11.55 52.46 5.12
CA THR A 69 11.51 53.85 5.58
C THR A 69 12.43 54.07 6.78
N ILE A 70 13.74 54.18 6.52
CA ILE A 70 14.74 55.05 7.19
C ILE A 70 15.91 55.20 6.22
#